data_AF-A0A417KSA8-F1
#
_entry.id   AF-A0A417KSA8-F1
#
_cell.length_a   1.000
_cell.length_b   1.000
_cell.length_c   1.000
_cell.angle_alpha   90.00
_cell.angle_beta   90.00
_cell.angle_gamma   90.00
#
_symmetry.space_group_name_H-M   'P 1'
#
loop_
_entity.id
_entity.type
_entity.pdbx_description
1 polymer ?
#
loop_
_entity_poly.entity_id
_entity_poly.type
_entity_poly.pdbx_seq_one_letter_code
_entity_poly.pdbx_strand_id
1 'polypeptide(L)' 'MKKINLRELYPDVYTTDFFVDVTEEVMETIRAAERAETAYERKMYRYKAQYSLD' A
#
# COMPACT_ATOMS: atom_id res chain seq x y z
N MET A 1 6.06 3.36 -19.98
CA MET A 1 6.79 3.42 -18.70
C MET A 1 6.22 4.57 -17.90
N LYS A 2 5.89 4.37 -16.63
CA LYS A 2 5.32 5.42 -15.79
C LYS A 2 6.29 5.74 -14.67
N LYS A 3 6.56 7.02 -14.49
CA LYS A 3 7.40 7.52 -13.41
C LYS A 3 6.55 7.75 -12.18
N ILE A 4 6.85 7.07 -11.08
CA ILE A 4 6.14 7.21 -9.81
C ILE A 4 7.10 7.74 -8.74
N ASN A 5 6.57 8.53 -7.80
CA ASN A 5 7.34 9.00 -6.65
C ASN A 5 7.13 8.04 -5.47
N LEU A 6 8.21 7.40 -5.00
CA LEU A 6 8.14 6.49 -3.86
C LEU A 6 7.88 7.22 -2.54
N ARG A 7 8.17 8.53 -2.44
CA ARG A 7 7.83 9.32 -1.27
C ARG A 7 6.33 9.41 -1.03
N GLU A 8 5.54 9.46 -2.11
CA GLU A 8 4.08 9.52 -1.99
C GLU A 8 3.48 8.18 -1.56
N LEU A 9 4.11 7.07 -1.97
CA LEU A 9 3.64 5.72 -1.66
C LEU A 9 4.14 5.22 -0.30
N TYR A 10 5.37 5.56 0.08
CA TYR A 10 6.02 5.10 1.30
C TYR A 10 6.74 6.27 1.99
N PRO A 11 5.97 7.23 2.54
CA PRO A 11 6.54 8.43 3.17
C PRO A 11 7.40 8.13 4.40
N ASP A 12 7.13 7.03 5.10
CA ASP A 12 7.89 6.61 6.29
C ASP A 12 9.28 6.06 5.95
N VAL A 13 9.45 5.57 4.72
CA VAL A 13 10.70 4.96 4.24
C VAL A 13 11.51 5.95 3.42
N TYR A 14 10.83 6.76 2.59
CA TYR A 14 11.47 7.73 1.71
C TYR A 14 11.14 9.15 2.15
N THR A 15 12.10 9.84 2.75
CA THR A 15 11.93 11.22 3.24
C THR A 15 12.08 12.26 2.12
N THR A 16 12.76 11.89 1.03
CA THR A 16 13.04 12.74 -0.15
C THR A 16 12.31 12.21 -1.37
N ASP A 17 11.99 13.09 -2.33
CA ASP A 17 11.35 12.69 -3.58
C ASP A 17 12.24 11.73 -4.35
N PHE A 18 11.73 10.52 -4.59
CA PHE A 18 12.47 9.45 -5.25
C PHE A 18 11.64 8.89 -6.38
N PHE A 19 12.01 9.25 -7.60
CA PHE A 19 11.26 8.89 -8.79
C PHE A 19 11.84 7.62 -9.44
N VAL A 20 11.00 6.60 -9.58
CA VAL A 20 11.35 5.36 -10.26
C VAL A 20 10.52 5.23 -11.52
N ASP A 21 11.17 4.87 -12.63
CA ASP A 21 10.47 4.45 -13.84
C ASP A 21 10.02 3.00 -13.70
N VAL A 22 8.72 2.85 -13.54
CA VAL A 22 8.07 1.59 -13.27
C VAL A 22 7.43 1.09 -14.56
N THR A 23 7.69 -0.17 -14.88
CA THR A 23 7.07 -0.87 -16.00
C THR A 23 5.65 -1.30 -15.64
N GLU A 24 4.85 -1.61 -16.65
CA GLU A 24 3.42 -1.92 -16.45
C GLU A 24 3.22 -3.16 -15.55
N GLU A 25 4.13 -4.13 -15.63
CA GLU A 25 4.18 -5.33 -14.79
C GLU A 25 4.35 -5.02 -13.29
N VAL A 26 5.19 -4.03 -12.95
CA VAL A 26 5.42 -3.64 -11.56
C VAL A 26 4.23 -2.84 -11.02
N MET A 27 3.53 -2.07 -11.87
CA MET A 27 2.26 -1.44 -11.50
C MET A 27 1.16 -2.47 -11.22
N GLU A 28 1.10 -3.56 -11.98
CA GLU A 28 0.15 -4.64 -11.74
C GLU A 28 0.43 -5.37 -10.43
N THR A 29 1.69 -5.63 -10.11
CA THR A 29 2.07 -6.24 -8.83
C THR A 29 1.81 -5.32 -7.64
N ILE A 30 2.05 -4.01 -7.75
CA ILE A 30 1.67 -3.05 -6.69
C ILE A 30 0.15 -3.07 -6.46
N ARG A 31 -0.66 -3.02 -7.52
CA ARG A 31 -2.14 -3.11 -7.40
C ARG A 31 -2.60 -4.45 -6.82
N ALA A 32 -1.92 -5.54 -7.16
CA ALA A 32 -2.22 -6.86 -6.62
C ALA A 32 -1.88 -6.93 -5.12
N ALA A 33 -0.74 -6.37 -4.72
CA ALA A 33 -0.31 -6.25 -3.34
C ALA A 33 -1.26 -5.36 -2.52
N GLU A 34 -1.64 -4.20 -3.04
CA GLU A 34 -2.55 -3.25 -2.39
C GLU A 34 -3.95 -3.85 -2.16
N ARG A 35 -4.47 -4.67 -3.11
CA ARG A 35 -5.71 -5.45 -2.89
C ARG A 35 -5.55 -6.52 -1.81
N ALA A 36 -4.39 -7.18 -1.74
CA ALA A 36 -4.11 -8.18 -0.72
C ALA A 36 -4.01 -7.54 0.68
N GLU A 37 -3.36 -6.38 0.78
CA GLU A 37 -3.30 -5.59 2.02
C GLU A 37 -4.67 -5.05 2.42
N THR A 38 -5.47 -4.53 1.49
CA THR A 38 -6.85 -4.08 1.79
C THR A 38 -7.72 -5.22 2.35
N ALA A 39 -7.54 -6.45 1.84
CA ALA A 39 -8.24 -7.62 2.37
C ALA A 39 -7.75 -7.98 3.79
N TYR A 40 -6.46 -7.82 4.06
CA TYR A 40 -5.86 -8.02 5.37
C TYR A 40 -6.32 -6.97 6.39
N GLU A 41 -6.33 -5.69 6.02
CA GLU A 41 -6.82 -4.59 6.87
C GLU A 41 -8.30 -4.73 7.23
N ARG A 42 -9.15 -5.10 6.26
CA ARG A 42 -10.58 -5.36 6.52
C ARG A 42 -10.82 -6.48 7.54
N LYS A 43 -9.95 -7.52 7.54
CA LYS A 43 -9.99 -8.59 8.55
C LYS A 43 -9.56 -8.06 9.93
N MET A 44 -8.57 -7.18 9.98
CA MET A 44 -8.09 -6.57 11.22
C MET A 44 -9.12 -5.62 11.86
N TYR A 45 -9.77 -4.76 11.06
CA TYR A 45 -10.84 -3.86 11.54
C TYR A 45 -12.07 -4.61 12.06
N ARG A 46 -12.46 -5.73 11.41
CA ARG A 46 -13.53 -6.60 11.93
C ARG A 46 -13.20 -7.17 13.31
N TYR A 47 -11.93 -7.51 13.54
CA TYR A 47 -11.49 -8.06 14.82
C TYR A 47 -11.40 -7.00 15.92
N LYS A 48 -10.91 -5.78 15.61
CA LYS A 48 -10.87 -4.67 16.59
C LYS A 48 -12.24 -4.18 17.04
N ALA A 49 -13.25 -4.23 16.17
CA ALA A 49 -14.64 -3.89 16.55
C ALA A 49 -15.27 -4.89 17.54
N GLN A 50 -14.70 -6.09 17.69
CA GLN A 50 -15.23 -7.13 18.56
C GLN A 50 -14.70 -7.02 20.01
N TYR A 51 -13.62 -6.27 20.24
CA TYR A 51 -13.03 -6.07 21.58
C TYR A 51 -13.39 -4.74 22.23
N SER A 52 -14.22 -3.90 21.58
CA SER A 52 -14.72 -2.64 22.16
C SER A 52 -16.14 -2.76 22.73
N LEU A 53 -16.57 -3.98 23.05
CA LEU A 53 -17.87 -4.31 23.63
C LEU A 53 -17.75 -4.96 25.02
N ASP A 54 -16.66 -4.65 25.74
CA ASP A 54 -16.52 -4.94 27.17
C ASP A 54 -16.12 -3.66 27.91
#